data_AF-A0A2V9VYE3-F1
#
_entry.id   AF-A0A2V9VYE3-F1
#
_cell.length_a   1.000
_cell.length_b   1.000
_cell.length_c   1.000
_cell.angle_alpha   90.00
_cell.angle_beta   90.00
_cell.angle_gamma   90.00
#
_symmetry.space_group_name_H-M   'P 1'
#
loop_
_entity.id
_entity.type
_entity.pdbx_description
1 polymer ?
#
loop_
_entity_poly.entity_id
_entity_poly.type
_entity_poly.pdbx_seq_one_letter_code
_entity_poly.pdbx_strand_id
1 'polypeptide(L)'
;QTLASLGIPMTVVGYNAKLLRDQAGNNMYYTTNSITLGGGESLDVILDASDTSKYPSGSVFYLYTPNLDHLSNDAENFGGLMTEVHIN
;
A
#
# COMPACT_ATOMS: atom_id res chain seq x y z
N GLN A 1 -10.94 -1.43 6.84
CA GLN A 1 -9.58 -1.94 7.13
C GLN A 1 -8.56 -0.91 6.64
N THR A 2 -7.48 -0.68 7.38
CA THR A 2 -6.38 0.20 6.93
C THR A 2 -5.17 -0.66 6.58
N LEU A 3 -4.47 -0.33 5.49
CA LEU A 3 -3.17 -0.88 5.12
C LEU A 3 -2.13 0.23 5.19
N ALA A 4 -0.90 -0.12 5.55
CA ALA A 4 0.23 0.79 5.65
C ALA A 4 1.49 0.20 5.00
N SER A 5 2.31 1.08 4.44
CA SER A 5 3.66 0.79 3.94
C SER A 5 4.65 1.68 4.70
N LEU A 6 5.68 1.08 5.30
CA LEU A 6 6.69 1.81 6.07
C LEU A 6 7.91 2.24 5.24
N GLY A 7 8.08 1.73 4.01
CA GLY A 7 9.30 1.95 3.23
C GLY A 7 9.11 2.61 1.86
N ILE A 8 8.14 2.13 1.08
CA ILE A 8 7.82 2.68 -0.24
C ILE A 8 6.47 3.39 -0.15
N PRO A 9 6.40 4.72 -0.32
CA PRO A 9 5.13 5.43 -0.35
C PRO A 9 4.21 4.89 -1.44
N MET A 10 2.91 4.82 -1.16
CA MET A 10 1.90 4.41 -2.14
C MET A 10 1.42 5.61 -2.92
N THR A 11 1.61 5.61 -4.24
CA THR A 11 0.92 6.54 -5.13
C THR A 11 -0.43 5.96 -5.50
N VAL A 12 -1.51 6.54 -5.01
CA VAL A 12 -2.88 6.14 -5.33
C VAL A 12 -3.25 6.72 -6.68
N VAL A 13 -3.63 5.83 -7.62
CA VAL A 13 -3.96 6.19 -9.00
C VAL A 13 -5.41 5.91 -9.35
N GLY A 14 -6.10 5.05 -8.59
CA GLY A 14 -7.48 4.67 -8.86
C GLY A 14 -8.28 4.42 -7.59
N TYR A 15 -9.59 4.65 -7.67
CA TYR A 15 -10.55 4.34 -6.60
C TYR A 15 -11.86 3.81 -7.20
N ASN A 16 -12.33 2.65 -6.74
CA ASN A 16 -13.57 2.02 -7.21
C ASN A 16 -13.68 1.91 -8.73
N ALA A 17 -12.64 1.31 -9.34
CA ALA A 17 -12.49 1.14 -10.80
C ALA A 17 -12.48 2.44 -11.61
N LYS A 18 -12.27 3.59 -10.95
CA LYS A 18 -12.13 4.89 -11.60
C LYS A 18 -10.70 5.40 -11.46
N LEU A 19 -10.07 5.69 -12.60
CA LEU A 19 -8.79 6.39 -12.62
C LEU A 19 -8.96 7.80 -12.02
N LEU A 20 -8.05 8.16 -11.11
CA LEU A 20 -7.99 9.48 -10.50
C LEU A 20 -7.41 10.49 -11.50
N ARG A 21 -8.23 10.87 -12.48
CA ARG A 21 -7.92 11.84 -13.53
C ARG A 21 -9.13 12.70 -13.83
N ASP A 22 -8.92 13.99 -14.04
CA ASP A 22 -10.00 14.92 -14.41
C ASP A 22 -10.35 14.82 -15.91
N GLN A 23 -11.40 15.55 -16.32
CA GLN A 23 -11.85 15.54 -17.72
C GLN A 23 -10.86 16.24 -18.68
N ALA A 24 -9.99 17.11 -18.17
CA ALA A 24 -8.93 17.76 -18.94
C ALA A 24 -7.68 16.88 -19.09
N GLY A 25 -7.63 15.74 -18.41
CA GLY A 25 -6.52 14.78 -18.46
C GLY A 25 -5.49 14.93 -17.34
N ASN A 26 -5.71 15.85 -16.38
CA ASN A 26 -4.78 16.05 -15.27
C ASN A 26 -4.91 14.92 -14.24
N ASN A 27 -3.77 14.36 -13.82
CA ASN A 27 -3.74 13.34 -12.79
C ASN A 27 -4.08 13.95 -11.43
N MET A 28 -5.00 13.31 -10.72
CA MET A 28 -5.36 13.62 -9.32
C MET A 28 -4.76 12.55 -8.38
N TYR A 29 -3.60 12.01 -8.74
CA TYR A 29 -2.90 11.01 -7.95
C TYR A 29 -2.38 11.66 -6.68
N TYR A 30 -2.32 10.89 -5.59
CA TYR A 30 -1.77 11.36 -4.34
C TYR A 30 -0.91 10.29 -3.69
N THR A 31 0.09 10.72 -2.93
CA THR A 31 1.01 9.83 -2.24
C THR A 31 0.66 9.74 -0.76
N THR A 32 0.62 8.53 -0.22
CA THR A 32 0.33 8.26 1.19
C THR A 32 1.11 7.04 1.68
N ASN A 33 1.34 6.96 3.00
CA ASN A 33 1.91 5.77 3.63
C ASN A 33 0.82 4.82 4.17
N SER A 34 -0.44 5.26 4.17
CA SER A 34 -1.58 4.43 4.57
C SER A 34 -2.80 4.68 3.71
N ILE A 35 -3.57 3.61 3.49
CA ILE A 35 -4.85 3.63 2.78
C ILE A 35 -5.90 2.94 3.64
N THR A 36 -7.11 3.47 3.63
CA THR A 36 -8.26 2.85 4.32
C THR A 36 -9.27 2.42 3.27
N LEU A 37 -9.72 1.17 3.39
CA LEU A 37 -10.69 0.52 2.52
C LEU A 37 -11.88 0.04 3.36
N GLY A 38 -13.07 0.53 3.01
CA GLY A 38 -14.34 -0.01 3.45
C GLY A 38 -14.72 -1.30 2.72
N GLY A 39 -15.78 -1.96 3.20
CA GLY A 39 -16.32 -3.14 2.52
C GLY A 39 -16.85 -2.77 1.13
N GLY A 40 -16.38 -3.45 0.09
CA GLY A 40 -16.77 -3.18 -1.30
C GLY A 40 -15.98 -2.05 -1.98
N GLU A 41 -15.06 -1.39 -1.28
CA GLU A 41 -14.16 -0.39 -1.86
C GLU A 41 -12.91 -1.06 -2.48
N SER A 42 -12.32 -0.41 -3.47
CA SER A 42 -11.06 -0.81 -4.10
C SER A 42 -10.19 0.41 -4.38
N LEU A 43 -8.87 0.24 -4.26
CA LEU A 43 -7.87 1.25 -4.55
C LEU A 43 -6.79 0.64 -5.44
N ASP A 44 -6.38 1.38 -6.46
CA ASP A 44 -5.21 1.04 -7.26
C ASP A 44 -4.04 1.90 -6.80
N VAL A 45 -2.94 1.24 -6.41
CA VAL A 45 -1.74 1.91 -5.90
C VAL A 45 -0.49 1.46 -6.64
N ILE A 46 0.45 2.38 -6.83
CA ILE A 46 1.77 2.12 -7.38
C ILE A 46 2.79 2.28 -6.25
N LEU A 47 3.62 1.25 -6.08
CA LEU A 47 4.83 1.29 -5.27
C LEU A 47 6.02 1.46 -6.23
N ASP A 48 6.61 2.65 -6.25
CA ASP A 48 7.75 2.94 -7.13
C ASP A 48 9.07 2.69 -6.41
N ALA A 49 9.74 1.59 -6.77
CA ALA A 49 11.05 1.20 -6.26
C ALA A 49 12.20 1.52 -7.25
N SER A 50 11.98 2.36 -8.25
CA SER A 50 12.97 2.62 -9.32
C SER A 50 14.22 3.36 -8.86
N ASP A 51 14.15 4.11 -7.75
CA ASP A 51 15.30 4.76 -7.14
C ASP A 51 16.16 3.76 -6.37
N THR A 52 17.09 3.11 -7.07
CA THR A 52 17.98 2.08 -6.53
C THR A 52 18.93 2.61 -5.44
N SER A 53 19.07 3.93 -5.29
CA SER A 53 19.84 4.52 -4.19
C SER A 53 19.07 4.47 -2.87
N LYS A 54 17.74 4.53 -2.93
CA LYS A 54 16.83 4.42 -1.78
C LYS A 54 16.35 2.99 -1.55
N TYR A 55 16.22 2.22 -2.63
CA TYR A 55 15.67 0.86 -2.65
C TYR A 55 16.69 -0.11 -3.27
N PRO A 56 17.83 -0.37 -2.60
CA PRO A 56 18.84 -1.28 -3.14
C PRO A 56 18.29 -2.71 -3.25
N SER A 57 18.82 -3.49 -4.21
CA SER A 57 18.53 -4.93 -4.31
C SER A 57 18.80 -5.64 -2.98
N GLY A 58 17.92 -6.58 -2.64
CA GLY A 58 17.86 -7.24 -1.33
C GLY A 58 17.04 -6.49 -0.27
N SER A 59 16.49 -5.30 -0.58
CA SER A 59 15.60 -4.61 0.35
C SER A 59 14.27 -5.35 0.51
N VAL A 60 13.79 -5.42 1.76
CA VAL A 60 12.50 -6.01 2.12
C VAL A 60 11.63 -4.94 2.79
N PHE A 61 10.43 -4.75 2.25
CA PHE A 61 9.42 -3.81 2.78
C PHE A 61 8.17 -4.55 3.21
N TYR A 62 7.52 -4.06 4.26
CA TYR A 62 6.29 -4.65 4.75
C TYR A 62 5.07 -3.86 4.28
N LEU A 63 4.07 -4.59 3.78
CA LEU A 63 2.71 -4.11 3.57
C LEU A 63 1.81 -4.82 4.58
N TYR A 64 1.23 -4.07 5.51
CA TYR A 64 0.52 -4.66 6.64
C TYR A 64 -0.61 -3.77 7.13
N THR A 65 -1.51 -4.33 7.92
CA THR A 65 -2.52 -3.53 8.62
C THR A 65 -1.95 -2.97 9.94
N PRO A 66 -2.00 -1.65 10.18
CA PRO A 66 -1.56 -1.09 11.46
C PRO A 66 -2.57 -1.33 12.60
N ASN A 67 -3.73 -1.94 12.29
CA ASN A 67 -4.70 -2.35 13.30
C ASN A 67 -4.16 -3.60 14.01
N LEU A 68 -3.54 -3.40 15.17
CA LEU A 68 -2.86 -4.45 15.96
C LEU A 68 -3.75 -5.68 16.23
N ASP A 69 -5.05 -5.47 16.45
CA ASP A 69 -6.03 -6.55 16.67
C ASP A 69 -6.29 -7.41 15.42
N HIS A 70 -5.86 -6.95 14.25
CA HIS A 70 -5.95 -7.66 12.96
C HIS A 70 -4.57 -8.19 12.50
N LEU A 71 -3.54 -8.10 13.36
CA LEU A 71 -2.21 -8.71 13.18
C LEU A 71 -2.04 -9.99 14.02
N SER A 72 -3.14 -10.68 14.31
CA SER A 72 -3.15 -11.95 15.03
C SER A 72 -3.90 -13.02 14.23
N ASN A 73 -3.44 -14.26 14.34
CA ASN A 73 -4.19 -15.44 13.95
C ASN A 73 -4.57 -16.19 15.22
N ASP A 74 -5.78 -15.96 15.72
CA ASP A 74 -6.28 -16.52 16.98
C ASP A 74 -5.38 -16.16 18.17
N ALA A 75 -4.59 -17.10 18.70
CA ALA A 75 -3.67 -16.87 19.82
C ALA A 75 -2.24 -16.45 19.41
N GLU A 76 -1.91 -16.40 18.12
CA GLU A 76 -0.57 -16.09 17.62
C GLU A 76 -0.44 -14.63 17.19
N ASN A 77 0.61 -13.96 17.68
CA ASN A 77 0.99 -12.60 17.27
C ASN A 77 1.74 -12.63 15.93
N PHE A 78 1.64 -11.54 15.15
CA PHE A 78 2.24 -11.39 13.80
C PHE A 78 1.58 -12.27 12.71
N GLY A 79 0.26 -12.46 12.82
CA GLY A 79 -0.59 -13.10 11.82
C GLY A 79 -1.47 -12.09 11.06
N GLY A 80 -2.50 -12.57 10.36
CA GLY A 80 -3.49 -11.69 9.72
C GLY A 80 -3.02 -11.00 8.44
N LEU A 81 -3.42 -9.74 8.24
CA LEU A 81 -3.18 -9.01 6.98
C LEU A 81 -1.77 -8.38 6.95
N MET A 82 -0.79 -9.19 6.55
CA MET A 82 0.61 -8.79 6.37
C MET A 82 1.27 -9.56 5.22
N THR A 83 2.12 -8.87 4.46
CA THR A 83 3.00 -9.47 3.45
C THR A 83 4.28 -8.64 3.28
N GLU A 84 5.25 -9.22 2.59
CA GLU A 84 6.52 -8.58 2.24
C GLU A 84 6.58 -8.24 0.75
N VAL A 85 7.34 -7.19 0.43
CA VAL A 85 7.75 -6.80 -0.92
C VAL A 85 9.27 -6.87 -0.97
N HIS A 86 9.79 -7.76 -1.81
CA HIS A 86 11.22 -8.00 -1.98
C HIS A 86 11.71 -7.32 -3.26
N ILE A 87 12.75 -6.50 -3.16
CA ILE A 87 13.43 -5.89 -4.31
C ILE A 87 14.59 -6.79 -4.73
N ASN A 88 14.58 -7.30 -5.96
CA ASN A 88 15.61 -8.20 -6.51
C ASN A 88 16.51 -7.47 -7.51
#